data_AF-A0A7W5C6V2-F1
#
_entry.id   AF-A0A7W5C6V2-F1
#
_cell.length_a   1.000
_cell.length_b   1.000
_cell.length_c   1.000
_cell.angle_alpha   90.00
_cell.angle_beta   90.00
_cell.angle_gamma   90.00
#
_symmetry.space_group_name_H-M   'P 1'
#
loop_
_entity.id
_entity.type
_entity.pdbx_description
1 polymer ?
#
loop_
_entity_poly.entity_id
_entity_poly.type
_entity_poly.pdbx_seq_one_letter_code
_entity_poly.pdbx_strand_id
1 'polypeptide(L)'
;MKEIITYSGIIEKPYQEVIHYMSTMPTGSITANHLPLLLSGASGSEGSLHVKGGPQLYTVYTGEEASAIRVAYVDVDSANGHFTIFGGWWYRNDYELKPHAKGCQVRYSIGNAASPLSSWLVPLLKDYRSLKNEKRTGRVMRAFDDWIAVVAVRLQCKTYRVN
;
A
#
# COMPACT_ATOMS: atom_id res chain seq x y z
N MET A 1 -0.13 -4.99 -15.83
CA MET A 1 1.12 -4.92 -15.03
C MET A 1 1.56 -6.34 -14.68
N LYS A 2 2.87 -6.67 -14.68
CA LYS A 2 3.34 -8.00 -14.24
C LYS A 2 3.55 -7.98 -12.72
N GLU A 3 2.73 -8.74 -11.99
CA GLU A 3 2.82 -8.88 -10.53
C GLU A 3 4.00 -9.75 -10.12
N ILE A 4 4.69 -9.35 -9.06
CA ILE A 4 5.84 -10.04 -8.47
C ILE A 4 5.43 -10.66 -7.14
N ILE A 5 4.68 -9.90 -6.34
CA ILE A 5 4.14 -10.28 -5.03
C ILE A 5 2.64 -10.01 -5.06
N THR A 6 1.86 -10.94 -4.52
CA THR A 6 0.42 -10.80 -4.38
C THR A 6 0.00 -11.47 -3.07
N TYR A 7 -0.82 -10.79 -2.28
CA TYR A 7 -1.45 -11.30 -1.06
C TYR A 7 -2.91 -10.89 -1.05
N SER A 8 -3.76 -11.71 -0.44
CA SER A 8 -5.17 -11.40 -0.28
C SER A 8 -5.57 -11.56 1.19
N GLY A 9 -6.52 -10.77 1.65
CA GLY A 9 -7.04 -10.86 3.01
C GLY A 9 -8.53 -10.55 3.05
N ILE A 10 -9.19 -11.00 4.11
CA ILE A 10 -10.57 -10.65 4.42
C ILE A 10 -10.56 -9.71 5.62
N ILE A 11 -11.32 -8.63 5.49
CA ILE A 11 -11.68 -7.71 6.58
C ILE A 11 -13.15 -7.94 6.87
N GLU A 12 -13.49 -8.35 8.10
CA GLU A 12 -14.88 -8.66 8.51
C GLU A 12 -15.72 -7.40 8.75
N LYS A 13 -15.73 -6.51 7.76
CA LYS A 13 -16.55 -5.30 7.68
C LYS A 13 -17.16 -5.16 6.29
N PRO A 14 -18.32 -4.50 6.16
CA PRO A 14 -18.91 -4.19 4.86
C PRO A 14 -17.93 -3.45 3.95
N TYR A 15 -17.91 -3.83 2.66
CA TYR A 15 -17.08 -3.20 1.63
C TYR A 15 -17.10 -1.67 1.66
N GLN A 16 -18.27 -1.07 1.85
CA GLN A 16 -18.45 0.38 1.90
C GLN A 16 -17.71 1.03 3.09
N GLU A 17 -17.71 0.39 4.26
CA GLU A 17 -16.96 0.88 5.44
C GLU A 17 -15.46 0.81 5.19
N VAL A 18 -14.98 -0.29 4.58
CA VAL A 18 -13.55 -0.48 4.30
C VAL A 18 -13.07 0.50 3.23
N ILE A 19 -13.84 0.72 2.15
CA ILE A 19 -13.52 1.73 1.13
C ILE A 19 -13.49 3.12 1.74
N HIS A 20 -14.49 3.47 2.56
CA HIS A 20 -14.55 4.79 3.16
C HIS A 20 -13.33 5.03 4.05
N TYR A 21 -12.95 4.04 4.85
CA TYR A 21 -11.74 4.10 5.67
C TYR A 21 -10.47 4.25 4.83
N MET A 22 -10.29 3.43 3.78
CA MET A 22 -9.06 3.46 2.96
C MET A 22 -8.96 4.71 2.09
N SER A 23 -10.08 5.32 1.70
CA SER A 23 -10.12 6.57 0.91
C SER A 23 -9.97 7.83 1.75
N THR A 24 -10.20 7.76 3.06
CA THR A 24 -10.02 8.88 4.00
C THR A 24 -8.55 8.97 4.42
N MET A 25 -7.69 9.35 3.48
CA MET A 25 -6.28 9.58 3.75
C MET A 25 -6.10 10.82 4.63
N PRO A 26 -5.36 10.73 5.74
CA PRO A 26 -5.07 11.91 6.56
C PRO A 26 -4.14 12.86 5.81
N THR A 27 -4.33 14.17 6.02
CA THR A 27 -3.48 15.23 5.46
C THR A 27 -2.72 15.98 6.55
N GLY A 28 -1.61 16.61 6.19
CA GLY A 28 -0.70 17.26 7.13
C GLY A 28 0.35 16.32 7.72
N SER A 29 0.86 16.68 8.89
CA SER A 29 1.90 15.92 9.60
C SER A 29 1.28 14.76 10.37
N ILE A 30 1.71 13.53 10.06
CA ILE A 30 1.19 12.29 10.65
C ILE A 30 2.32 11.34 11.00
N THR A 31 2.04 10.36 11.84
CA THR A 31 2.90 9.18 12.01
C THR A 31 2.57 8.15 10.92
N ALA A 32 3.56 7.40 10.45
CA ALA A 32 3.39 6.41 9.38
C ALA A 32 2.29 5.36 9.69
N ASN A 33 2.08 4.99 10.96
CA ASN A 33 1.03 4.07 11.39
C ASN A 33 -0.41 4.63 11.27
N HIS A 34 -0.58 5.90 10.91
CA HIS A 34 -1.87 6.51 10.63
C HIS A 34 -2.26 6.41 9.15
N LEU A 35 -1.35 5.97 8.27
CA LEU A 35 -1.71 5.68 6.89
C LEU A 35 -2.59 4.44 6.82
N PRO A 36 -3.74 4.50 6.12
CA PRO A 36 -4.61 3.34 5.95
C PRO A 36 -4.03 2.31 4.98
N LEU A 37 -2.96 2.64 4.25
CA LEU A 37 -2.31 1.77 3.28
C LEU A 37 -0.90 1.38 3.72
N LEU A 38 -0.47 0.16 3.41
CA LEU A 38 0.91 -0.29 3.63
C LEU A 38 1.87 0.44 2.68
N LEU A 39 2.75 1.26 3.27
CA LEU A 39 3.83 1.95 2.58
C LEU A 39 5.14 1.19 2.77
N SER A 40 5.52 0.37 1.79
CA SER A 40 6.78 -0.37 1.84
C SER A 40 7.97 0.56 1.58
N GLY A 41 8.83 0.76 2.58
CA GLY A 41 10.22 1.19 2.37
C GLY A 41 10.59 2.64 2.66
N ALA A 42 9.74 3.46 3.29
CA ALA A 42 10.02 4.90 3.38
C ALA A 42 10.02 5.55 4.77
N SER A 43 9.54 4.86 5.78
CA SER A 43 9.89 5.12 7.17
C SER A 43 9.50 3.90 7.97
N GLY A 44 10.18 3.61 9.07
CA GLY A 44 9.62 2.66 10.05
C GLY A 44 8.21 3.09 10.47
N SER A 45 7.48 2.20 11.13
CA SER A 45 6.12 2.44 11.64
C SER A 45 5.97 3.68 12.54
N GLU A 46 7.10 4.24 13.00
CA GLU A 46 7.19 5.41 13.90
C GLU A 46 7.67 6.70 13.19
N GLY A 47 7.95 6.64 11.89
CA GLY A 47 8.41 7.81 11.15
C GLY A 47 7.35 8.90 11.02
N SER A 48 7.78 10.15 11.02
CA SER A 48 6.94 11.29 10.67
C SER A 48 6.82 11.41 9.16
N LEU A 49 5.59 11.54 8.68
CA LEU A 49 5.24 11.76 7.28
C LEU A 49 4.48 13.06 7.15
N HIS A 50 4.62 13.71 6.00
CA HIS A 50 3.77 14.82 5.59
C HIS A 50 2.97 14.40 4.37
N VAL A 51 1.64 14.53 4.45
CA VAL A 51 0.74 14.17 3.35
C VAL A 51 0.06 15.42 2.82
N LYS A 52 0.25 15.69 1.52
CA LYS A 52 -0.37 16.82 0.80
C LYS A 52 -1.22 16.28 -0.36
N GLY A 53 -2.26 17.01 -0.77
CA GLY A 53 -3.11 16.62 -1.92
C GLY A 53 -4.59 16.59 -1.59
N GLY A 54 -5.36 15.83 -2.37
CA GLY A 54 -6.81 15.76 -2.31
C GLY A 54 -7.36 14.37 -2.66
N PRO A 55 -8.69 14.19 -2.69
CA PRO A 55 -9.33 12.89 -2.48
C PRO A 55 -8.91 11.77 -3.44
N GLN A 56 -8.41 12.13 -4.62
CA GLN A 56 -7.97 11.18 -5.65
C GLN A 56 -6.46 11.04 -5.77
N LEU A 57 -5.67 12.05 -5.36
CA LEU A 57 -4.22 12.01 -5.48
C LEU A 57 -3.56 12.71 -4.30
N TYR A 58 -2.79 11.94 -3.55
CA TYR A 58 -1.97 12.39 -2.43
C TYR A 58 -0.49 12.23 -2.75
N THR A 59 0.31 13.11 -2.18
CA THR A 59 1.77 13.03 -2.19
C THR A 59 2.26 12.88 -0.75
N VAL A 60 3.05 11.85 -0.51
CA VAL A 60 3.63 11.51 0.79
C VAL A 60 5.10 11.91 0.79
N TYR A 61 5.50 12.63 1.84
CA TYR A 61 6.87 13.07 2.07
C TYR A 61 7.38 12.54 3.42
N THR A 62 8.70 12.40 3.55
CA THR A 62 9.40 12.07 4.79
C THR A 62 10.43 13.17 5.13
N GLY A 63 10.77 13.31 6.41
CA GLY A 63 11.65 14.37 6.92
C GLY A 63 10.91 15.66 7.25
N GLU A 64 11.63 16.65 7.79
CA GLU A 64 11.07 17.96 8.14
C GLU A 64 10.70 18.77 6.88
N GLU A 65 9.73 19.67 6.97
CA GLU A 65 9.21 20.40 5.80
C GLU A 65 10.28 21.10 4.95
N ALA A 66 11.30 21.69 5.59
CA ALA A 66 12.40 22.36 4.89
C ALA A 66 13.33 21.41 4.11
N SER A 67 13.29 20.11 4.40
CA SER A 67 14.13 19.06 3.79
C SER A 67 13.33 17.85 3.31
N ALA A 68 12.01 18.03 3.13
CA ALA A 68 11.09 16.95 2.89
C ALA A 68 11.37 16.24 1.55
N ILE A 69 11.59 14.93 1.61
CA ILE A 69 11.83 14.09 0.44
C ILE A 69 10.51 13.43 0.06
N ARG A 70 10.10 13.56 -1.22
CA ARG A 70 8.92 12.85 -1.73
C ARG A 70 9.20 11.34 -1.73
N VAL A 71 8.36 10.64 -1.01
CA VAL A 71 8.40 9.19 -0.86
C VAL A 71 7.53 8.50 -1.90
N ALA A 72 6.28 8.95 -2.03
CA ALA A 72 5.30 8.29 -2.87
C ALA A 72 4.19 9.24 -3.28
N TYR A 73 3.52 8.86 -4.35
CA TYR A 73 2.19 9.27 -4.68
C TYR A 73 1.21 8.16 -4.30
N VAL A 74 0.02 8.56 -3.87
CA VAL A 74 -1.10 7.66 -3.60
C VAL A 74 -2.27 8.10 -4.47
N ASP A 75 -2.65 7.25 -5.42
CA ASP A 75 -3.82 7.43 -6.28
C ASP A 75 -4.98 6.62 -5.69
N VAL A 76 -6.15 7.26 -5.59
CA VAL A 76 -7.33 6.75 -4.92
C VAL A 76 -8.51 6.78 -5.88
N ASP A 77 -8.93 5.59 -6.31
CA ASP A 77 -10.16 5.36 -7.05
C ASP A 77 -11.15 4.63 -6.15
N SER A 78 -11.76 5.40 -5.25
CA SER A 78 -12.76 4.88 -4.30
C SER A 78 -14.03 4.38 -4.98
N ALA A 79 -14.32 4.83 -6.21
CA ALA A 79 -15.49 4.39 -6.96
C ALA A 79 -15.34 2.92 -7.40
N ASN A 80 -14.14 2.53 -7.79
CA ASN A 80 -13.83 1.16 -8.21
C ASN A 80 -13.11 0.32 -7.14
N GLY A 81 -12.87 0.87 -5.95
CA GLY A 81 -12.19 0.17 -4.86
C GLY A 81 -10.71 -0.09 -5.14
N HIS A 82 -10.08 0.78 -5.92
CA HIS A 82 -8.68 0.67 -6.31
C HIS A 82 -7.83 1.75 -5.65
N PHE A 83 -6.67 1.35 -5.12
CA PHE A 83 -5.71 2.27 -4.54
C PHE A 83 -4.33 1.90 -5.03
N THR A 84 -3.51 2.91 -5.29
CA THR A 84 -2.20 2.71 -5.88
C THR A 84 -1.18 3.55 -5.16
N ILE A 85 -0.04 2.95 -4.84
CA ILE A 85 1.12 3.67 -4.30
C ILE A 85 2.28 3.53 -5.27
N PHE A 86 2.87 4.67 -5.66
CA PHE A 86 4.05 4.70 -6.52
C PHE A 86 5.06 5.74 -6.03
N GLY A 87 6.27 5.29 -5.71
CA GLY A 87 7.35 6.14 -5.17
C GLY A 87 8.65 6.15 -5.97
N GLY A 88 8.85 5.15 -6.82
CA GLY A 88 10.03 5.01 -7.68
C GLY A 88 9.66 4.66 -9.12
N TRP A 89 10.67 4.53 -9.99
CA TRP A 89 10.46 4.27 -11.42
C TRP A 89 10.05 2.84 -11.77
N TRP A 90 10.31 1.88 -10.88
CA TRP A 90 10.33 0.46 -11.26
C TRP A 90 9.18 -0.36 -10.69
N TYR A 91 8.62 0.05 -9.55
CA TYR A 91 7.62 -0.71 -8.83
C TYR A 91 6.45 0.14 -8.36
N ARG A 92 5.28 -0.50 -8.31
CA ARG A 92 4.02 0.05 -7.88
C ARG A 92 3.34 -0.97 -6.98
N ASN A 93 2.72 -0.48 -5.91
CA ASN A 93 1.85 -1.27 -5.05
C ASN A 93 0.41 -0.97 -5.42
N ASP A 94 -0.40 -2.00 -5.57
CA ASP A 94 -1.82 -1.89 -5.88
C ASP A 94 -2.67 -2.59 -4.82
N TYR A 95 -3.81 -1.98 -4.53
CA TYR A 95 -4.87 -2.52 -3.70
C TYR A 95 -6.13 -2.60 -4.54
N GLU A 96 -6.81 -3.74 -4.44
CA GLU A 96 -8.11 -3.97 -5.04
C GLU A 96 -9.04 -4.48 -3.94
N LEU A 97 -10.13 -3.75 -3.70
CA LEU A 97 -11.16 -4.12 -2.75
C LEU A 97 -12.34 -4.71 -3.50
N LYS A 98 -12.92 -5.78 -2.94
CA LYS A 98 -14.15 -6.39 -3.46
C LYS A 98 -15.10 -6.77 -2.33
N PRO A 99 -16.42 -6.66 -2.55
CA PRO A 99 -17.40 -7.27 -1.67
C PRO A 99 -17.14 -8.78 -1.51
N HIS A 100 -17.28 -9.29 -0.30
CA HIS A 100 -17.12 -10.70 0.03
C HIS A 100 -18.20 -11.14 1.03
N ALA A 101 -18.60 -12.41 1.01
CA ALA A 101 -19.67 -12.91 1.88
C ALA A 101 -19.41 -12.69 3.40
N LYS A 102 -18.13 -12.58 3.77
CA LYS A 102 -17.69 -12.32 5.16
C LYS A 102 -17.28 -10.87 5.42
N GLY A 103 -17.48 -9.95 4.47
CA GLY A 103 -17.10 -8.54 4.58
C GLY A 103 -16.49 -7.99 3.31
N CYS A 104 -15.22 -7.57 3.38
CA CYS A 104 -14.46 -7.04 2.26
C CYS A 104 -13.23 -7.91 2.01
N GLN A 105 -13.03 -8.33 0.76
CA GLN A 105 -11.75 -8.87 0.34
C GLN A 105 -10.84 -7.72 -0.05
N VAL A 106 -9.60 -7.74 0.42
CA VAL A 106 -8.51 -6.90 -0.07
C VAL A 106 -7.49 -7.76 -0.78
N ARG A 107 -7.06 -7.34 -1.96
CA ARG A 107 -5.93 -7.90 -2.68
C ARG A 107 -4.85 -6.84 -2.78
N TYR A 108 -3.67 -7.15 -2.26
CA TYR A 108 -2.47 -6.34 -2.33
C TYR A 108 -1.50 -6.96 -3.32
N SER A 109 -0.94 -6.17 -4.23
CA SER A 109 0.12 -6.63 -5.13
C SER A 109 1.24 -5.62 -5.30
N ILE A 110 2.44 -6.12 -5.57
CA ILE A 110 3.60 -5.33 -5.99
C ILE A 110 3.97 -5.79 -7.39
N GLY A 111 3.98 -4.86 -8.35
CA GLY A 111 4.25 -5.17 -9.75
C GLY A 111 5.27 -4.23 -10.38
N ASN A 112 5.75 -4.65 -11.57
CA ASN A 112 6.64 -3.84 -12.39
C ASN A 112 5.87 -2.67 -13.02
N ALA A 113 6.19 -1.44 -12.61
CA ALA A 113 5.59 -0.20 -13.09
C ALA A 113 6.33 0.43 -14.29
N ALA A 114 7.46 -0.16 -14.70
CA ALA A 114 8.27 0.36 -15.79
C ALA A 114 7.51 0.33 -17.12
N SER A 115 7.80 1.32 -17.97
CA SER A 115 7.30 1.35 -19.34
C SER A 115 7.63 0.06 -20.09
N PRO A 116 6.83 -0.37 -21.08
CA PRO A 116 7.13 -1.56 -21.87
C PRO A 116 8.56 -1.57 -22.43
N LEU A 117 9.05 -0.39 -22.87
CA LEU A 117 10.39 -0.19 -23.43
C LEU A 117 11.53 -0.42 -22.42
N SER A 118 11.28 -0.19 -21.12
CA SER A 118 12.28 -0.37 -20.05
C SER A 118 12.00 -1.57 -19.14
N SER A 119 10.87 -2.25 -19.31
CA SER A 119 10.42 -3.35 -18.46
C SER A 119 11.40 -4.54 -18.42
N TRP A 120 12.17 -4.74 -19.50
CA TRP A 120 13.17 -5.80 -19.62
C TRP A 120 14.42 -5.56 -18.76
N LEU A 121 14.68 -4.31 -18.34
CA LEU A 121 15.80 -3.96 -17.45
C LEU A 121 15.50 -4.29 -15.98
N VAL A 122 14.23 -4.41 -15.60
CA VAL A 122 13.81 -4.60 -14.21
C VAL A 122 14.48 -5.78 -13.52
N PRO A 123 14.62 -6.97 -14.15
CA PRO A 123 15.31 -8.09 -13.53
C PRO A 123 16.78 -7.85 -13.15
N LEU A 124 17.41 -6.83 -13.74
CA LEU A 124 18.82 -6.48 -13.50
C LEU A 124 19.02 -5.56 -12.30
N LEU A 125 17.95 -4.94 -11.80
CA LEU A 125 18.02 -3.97 -10.71
C LEU A 125 18.27 -4.64 -9.36
N LYS A 126 19.05 -3.99 -8.49
CA LYS A 126 19.28 -4.42 -7.11
C LYS A 126 17.95 -4.57 -6.35
N ASP A 127 17.03 -3.63 -6.57
CA ASP A 127 15.72 -3.59 -5.94
C ASP A 127 14.85 -4.79 -6.33
N TYR A 128 14.96 -5.27 -7.57
CA TYR A 128 14.28 -6.49 -8.01
C TYR A 128 14.74 -7.72 -7.23
N ARG A 129 16.05 -7.86 -7.05
CA ARG A 129 16.63 -8.96 -6.26
C ARG A 129 16.20 -8.84 -4.80
N SER A 130 16.14 -7.61 -4.26
CA SER A 130 15.61 -7.35 -2.92
C SER A 130 14.16 -7.82 -2.81
N LEU A 131 13.26 -7.42 -3.70
CA LEU A 131 11.86 -7.85 -3.70
C LEU A 131 11.71 -9.38 -3.82
N LYS A 132 12.52 -10.04 -4.67
CA LYS A 132 12.55 -11.50 -4.75
C LYS A 132 13.01 -12.15 -3.44
N ASN A 133 14.04 -11.60 -2.80
CA ASN A 133 14.51 -12.07 -1.51
C ASN A 133 13.47 -11.84 -0.41
N GLU A 134 12.76 -10.72 -0.44
CA GLU A 134 11.69 -10.41 0.49
C GLU A 134 10.49 -11.35 0.32
N LYS A 135 10.14 -11.68 -0.93
CA LYS A 135 9.15 -12.73 -1.23
C LYS A 135 9.57 -14.07 -0.65
N ARG A 136 10.84 -14.45 -0.81
CA ARG A 136 11.40 -15.71 -0.29
C ARG A 136 11.43 -15.76 1.25
N THR A 137 11.75 -14.65 1.90
CA THR A 137 11.86 -14.55 3.37
C THR A 137 10.51 -14.30 4.05
N GLY A 138 9.43 -14.11 3.29
CA GLY A 138 8.10 -13.80 3.81
C GLY A 138 8.03 -12.46 4.54
N ARG A 139 8.96 -11.53 4.27
CA ARG A 139 8.98 -10.23 4.96
C ARG A 139 7.77 -9.37 4.57
N VAL A 140 7.46 -9.30 3.28
CA VAL A 140 6.29 -8.54 2.78
C VAL A 140 4.99 -9.22 3.18
N MET A 141 4.97 -10.56 3.23
CA MET A 141 3.83 -11.31 3.75
C MET A 141 3.53 -10.92 5.20
N ARG A 142 4.55 -10.87 6.06
CA ARG A 142 4.40 -10.41 7.45
C ARG A 142 3.97 -8.95 7.54
N ALA A 143 4.55 -8.07 6.73
CA ALA A 143 4.12 -6.66 6.67
C ALA A 143 2.65 -6.51 6.25
N PHE A 144 2.17 -7.36 5.33
CA PHE A 144 0.76 -7.42 4.96
C PHE A 144 -0.11 -7.95 6.12
N ASP A 145 0.32 -9.02 6.79
CA ASP A 145 -0.38 -9.60 7.95
C ASP A 145 -0.47 -8.58 9.11
N ASP A 146 0.61 -7.84 9.39
CA ASP A 146 0.65 -6.76 10.38
C ASP A 146 -0.26 -5.61 9.98
N TRP A 147 -0.26 -5.22 8.70
CA TRP A 147 -1.11 -4.14 8.20
C TRP A 147 -2.61 -4.49 8.31
N ILE A 148 -3.04 -5.68 7.89
CA ILE A 148 -4.45 -6.06 8.05
C ILE A 148 -4.85 -6.11 9.53
N ALA A 149 -3.94 -6.52 10.44
CA ALA A 149 -4.21 -6.49 11.88
C ALA A 149 -4.40 -5.06 12.42
N VAL A 150 -3.60 -4.09 11.94
CA VAL A 150 -3.80 -2.67 12.28
C VAL A 150 -5.16 -2.17 11.77
N VAL A 151 -5.53 -2.52 10.53
CA VAL A 151 -6.85 -2.19 9.98
C VAL A 151 -7.98 -2.82 10.82
N ALA A 152 -7.80 -4.06 11.28
CA ALA A 152 -8.73 -4.76 12.16
C ALA A 152 -9.01 -3.98 13.45
N VAL A 153 -7.95 -3.47 14.09
CA VAL A 153 -8.05 -2.66 15.31
C VAL A 153 -8.80 -1.36 15.03
N ARG A 154 -8.48 -0.67 13.92
CA ARG A 154 -9.09 0.61 13.54
C ARG A 154 -10.57 0.46 13.20
N LEU A 155 -10.94 -0.62 12.54
CA LEU A 155 -12.32 -0.92 12.16
C LEU A 155 -13.07 -1.79 13.19
N GLN A 156 -12.42 -2.14 14.31
CA GLN A 156 -12.99 -2.97 15.39
C GLN A 156 -13.58 -4.28 14.86
N CYS A 157 -12.84 -4.99 14.00
CA CYS A 157 -13.28 -6.22 13.38
C CYS A 157 -12.19 -7.29 13.40
N LYS A 158 -12.49 -8.47 12.87
CA LYS A 158 -11.48 -9.50 12.61
C LYS A 158 -10.94 -9.35 11.19
N THR A 159 -9.70 -9.78 10.99
CA THR A 159 -9.06 -9.87 9.70
C THR A 159 -8.25 -11.15 9.60
N TYR A 160 -8.10 -11.69 8.40
CA TYR A 160 -7.19 -12.81 8.17
C TYR A 160 -6.73 -12.84 6.71
N ARG A 161 -5.48 -13.26 6.48
CA ARG A 161 -4.97 -13.53 5.14
C ARG A 161 -5.65 -14.77 4.55
N VAL A 162 -5.90 -14.72 3.26
CA VAL A 162 -6.35 -15.86 2.45
C VAL A 162 -5.27 -16.22 1.45
N ASN A 163 -5.12 -17.52 1.20
CA ASN A 163 -4.11 -18.06 0.29
C ASN A 163 -4.46 -17.77 -1.18
#